data_AF-A0A1V4TLL6-F1
#
_entry.id   AF-A0A1V4TLL6-F1
#
_cell.length_a   1.000
_cell.length_b   1.000
_cell.length_c   1.000
_cell.angle_alpha   90.00
_cell.angle_beta   90.00
_cell.angle_gamma   90.00
#
_symmetry.space_group_name_H-M   'P 1'
#
loop_
_entity.id
_entity.type
_entity.pdbx_description
1 polymer ?
#
loop_
_entity_poly.entity_id
_entity_poly.type
_entity_poly.pdbx_seq_one_letter_code
_entity_poly.pdbx_strand_id
1 'polypeptide(L)'
;MPMPDRTLQLVLKLKASWDRGYRLMNGTSHDQEWEGGKLVKDKGDVIALLDPAYGGRDVRLDALDDYLKKWPFLKDCIFQALEDPEALDIYRKLDREGAGDLVVRLRGSLR
;
A
#
# COMPACT_ATOMS: atom_id res chain seq x y z
N MET A 1 -1.45 24.73 -3.19
CA MET A 1 -2.35 23.64 -3.62
C MET A 1 -2.68 22.82 -2.39
N PRO A 2 -3.96 22.57 -2.05
CA PRO A 2 -4.31 21.70 -0.93
C PRO A 2 -3.84 20.28 -1.26
N MET A 3 -3.00 19.72 -0.38
CA MET A 3 -2.57 18.33 -0.49
C MET A 3 -3.41 17.46 0.44
N PRO A 4 -3.90 16.29 0.00
CA PRO A 4 -4.56 15.34 0.87
C PRO A 4 -3.63 14.93 2.01
N ASP A 5 -4.19 14.63 3.18
CA ASP A 5 -3.41 14.08 4.28
C ASP A 5 -2.81 12.71 3.90
N ARG A 6 -1.80 12.27 4.66
CA ARG A 6 -1.07 11.04 4.35
C ARG A 6 -1.96 9.79 4.40
N THR A 7 -2.98 9.80 5.24
CA THR A 7 -3.93 8.70 5.39
C THR A 7 -4.77 8.56 4.12
N LEU A 8 -5.28 9.68 3.60
CA LEU A 8 -6.02 9.70 2.35
C LEU A 8 -5.11 9.33 1.16
N GLN A 9 -3.86 9.80 1.13
CA GLN A 9 -2.90 9.37 0.11
C GLN A 9 -2.68 7.85 0.12
N LEU A 10 -2.55 7.25 1.31
CA LEU A 10 -2.41 5.81 1.48
C LEU A 10 -3.65 5.09 0.95
N VAL A 11 -4.85 5.49 1.35
CA VAL A 11 -6.11 4.89 0.87
C VAL A 11 -6.23 4.96 -0.66
N LEU A 12 -5.88 6.10 -1.26
CA LEU A 12 -5.90 6.27 -2.71
C LEU A 12 -4.92 5.31 -3.39
N LYS A 13 -3.73 5.11 -2.82
CA LYS A 13 -2.73 4.17 -3.34
C LYS A 13 -3.14 2.71 -3.19
N LEU A 14 -3.77 2.36 -2.07
CA LEU A 14 -4.36 1.02 -1.88
C LEU A 14 -5.44 0.73 -2.90
N LYS A 15 -6.35 1.69 -3.15
CA LYS A 15 -7.39 1.53 -4.17
C LYS A 15 -6.79 1.39 -5.58
N ALA A 16 -5.77 2.19 -5.89
CA ALA A 16 -5.09 2.14 -7.18
C ALA A 16 -4.35 0.80 -7.40
N SER A 17 -3.68 0.29 -6.38
CA SER A 17 -3.06 -1.04 -6.37
C SER A 17 -4.12 -2.13 -6.60
N TRP A 18 -5.23 -2.09 -5.86
CA TRP A 18 -6.32 -3.04 -6.04
C TRP A 18 -6.90 -3.02 -7.46
N ASP A 19 -7.19 -1.83 -8.01
CA ASP A 19 -7.76 -1.69 -9.35
C ASP A 19 -6.86 -2.28 -10.44
N ARG A 20 -5.55 -2.03 -10.34
CA ARG A 20 -4.57 -2.57 -11.29
C ARG A 20 -4.44 -4.08 -11.13
N GLY A 21 -4.35 -4.57 -9.89
CA GLY A 21 -4.34 -6.00 -9.60
C GLY A 21 -5.58 -6.71 -10.15
N TYR A 22 -6.76 -6.12 -9.96
CA TYR A 22 -8.01 -6.66 -10.51
C TYR A 22 -7.98 -6.74 -12.03
N ARG A 23 -7.55 -5.67 -12.73
CA ARG A 23 -7.48 -5.68 -14.20
C ARG A 23 -6.48 -6.70 -14.74
N LEU A 24 -5.33 -6.86 -14.07
CA LEU A 24 -4.33 -7.87 -14.43
C LEU A 24 -4.88 -9.29 -14.22
N MET A 25 -5.45 -9.58 -13.06
CA MET A 25 -6.01 -10.90 -12.74
C MET A 25 -7.14 -11.32 -13.68
N ASN A 26 -7.96 -10.37 -14.13
CA ASN A 26 -9.11 -10.64 -15.00
C ASN A 26 -8.80 -10.47 -16.49
N GLY A 27 -7.55 -10.16 -16.86
CA GLY A 27 -7.16 -9.97 -18.26
C GLY A 27 -7.84 -8.79 -18.96
N THR A 28 -8.33 -7.80 -18.21
CA THR A 28 -9.04 -6.63 -18.76
C THR A 28 -8.13 -5.42 -18.97
N SER A 29 -6.83 -5.53 -18.71
CA SER A 29 -5.87 -4.48 -19.06
C SER A 29 -5.55 -4.51 -20.55
N HIS A 30 -5.50 -3.34 -21.19
CA HIS A 30 -5.05 -3.21 -22.58
C HIS A 30 -3.53 -3.41 -22.74
N ASP A 31 -2.76 -3.12 -21.70
CA ASP A 31 -1.31 -3.27 -21.65
C ASP A 31 -0.94 -3.89 -20.30
N GLN A 32 -0.70 -5.20 -20.28
CA GLN A 32 -0.44 -5.94 -19.04
C GLN A 32 0.94 -5.64 -18.46
N GLU A 33 1.94 -5.40 -19.31
CA GLU A 33 3.31 -5.11 -18.87
C GLU A 33 3.37 -3.75 -18.19
N TRP A 34 2.81 -2.73 -18.83
CA TRP A 34 2.74 -1.39 -18.24
C TRP A 34 1.92 -1.37 -16.95
N GLU A 35 0.75 -2.02 -16.95
CA GLU A 35 -0.13 -2.10 -15.79
C GLU A 35 0.55 -2.84 -14.62
N GLY A 36 1.28 -3.92 -14.91
CA GLY A 36 2.12 -4.65 -13.96
C GLY A 36 3.18 -3.77 -13.33
N GLY A 37 3.96 -3.05 -14.14
CA GLY A 37 4.96 -2.10 -13.63
C GLY A 37 4.34 -0.98 -12.77
N LYS A 38 3.13 -0.52 -13.11
CA LYS A 38 2.40 0.46 -12.28
C LYS A 38 1.90 -0.13 -10.96
N LEU A 39 1.47 -1.39 -10.95
CA LEU A 39 1.07 -2.07 -9.72
C LEU A 39 2.24 -2.15 -8.74
N VAL A 40 3.41 -2.59 -9.20
CA VAL A 40 4.62 -2.64 -8.35
C VAL A 40 4.97 -1.25 -7.81
N LYS A 41 4.87 -0.21 -8.66
CA LYS A 41 5.08 1.18 -8.22
C LYS A 41 4.08 1.63 -7.15
N ASP A 42 2.79 1.34 -7.30
CA ASP A 42 1.80 1.71 -6.29
C ASP A 42 2.03 0.98 -4.96
N LYS A 43 2.44 -0.29 -5.00
CA LYS A 43 2.87 -1.02 -3.79
C LYS A 43 4.10 -0.37 -3.15
N GLY A 44 5.08 0.07 -3.95
CA GLY A 44 6.22 0.86 -3.49
C GLY A 44 5.80 2.16 -2.80
N ASP A 45 4.83 2.88 -3.37
CA ASP A 45 4.27 4.10 -2.77
C ASP A 45 3.52 3.79 -1.45
N VAL A 46 2.82 2.65 -1.36
CA VAL A 46 2.20 2.18 -0.10
C VAL A 46 3.26 1.94 0.98
N ILE A 47 4.36 1.25 0.65
CA ILE A 47 5.48 1.04 1.59
C ILE A 47 6.05 2.39 2.03
N ALA A 48 6.32 3.29 1.08
CA ALA A 48 6.84 4.63 1.37
C ALA A 48 5.92 5.41 2.31
N LEU A 49 4.60 5.30 2.12
CA LEU A 49 3.61 5.96 2.97
C LEU A 49 3.53 5.36 4.37
N LEU A 50 3.85 4.08 4.55
CA LEU A 50 3.82 3.38 5.85
C LEU A 50 5.15 3.40 6.61
N ASP A 51 6.26 3.68 5.93
CA ASP A 51 7.60 3.70 6.54
C ASP A 51 7.70 4.75 7.67
N PRO A 52 7.89 4.35 8.94
CA PRO A 52 7.96 5.26 10.07
C PRO A 52 9.14 6.24 10.02
N ALA A 53 10.24 5.88 9.34
CA ALA A 53 11.41 6.72 9.16
C ALA A 53 11.16 7.85 8.14
N TYR A 54 10.16 7.68 7.26
CA TYR A 54 9.86 8.63 6.18
C TYR A 54 8.42 9.18 6.26
N GLY A 55 7.94 9.43 7.49
CA GLY A 55 6.65 10.10 7.74
C GLY A 55 5.46 9.16 7.90
N GLY A 56 5.67 7.83 7.91
CA GLY A 56 4.60 6.86 8.13
C GLY A 56 3.92 6.94 9.50
N ARG A 57 4.51 7.68 10.45
CA ARG A 57 3.87 8.04 11.73
C ARG A 57 2.76 9.09 11.58
N ASP A 58 2.69 9.77 10.45
CA ASP A 58 1.64 10.76 10.15
C ASP A 58 0.36 10.11 9.59
N VAL A 59 0.38 8.79 9.36
CA VAL A 59 -0.82 8.01 9.02
C VAL A 59 -1.68 7.90 10.27
N ARG A 60 -2.89 8.45 10.20
CA ARG A 60 -3.91 8.35 11.26
C ARG A 60 -4.55 6.98 11.22
N LEU A 61 -4.12 6.11 12.12
CA LEU A 61 -4.55 4.70 12.15
C LEU A 61 -6.02 4.53 12.49
N ASP A 62 -6.60 5.42 13.30
CA ASP A 62 -8.03 5.49 13.59
C ASP A 62 -8.85 5.73 12.32
N ALA A 63 -8.48 6.75 11.54
CA ALA A 63 -9.14 7.04 10.27
C ALA A 63 -8.90 5.91 9.25
N LEU A 64 -7.67 5.37 9.17
CA LEU A 64 -7.37 4.23 8.29
C LEU A 64 -8.26 3.03 8.62
N ASP A 65 -8.43 2.70 9.90
CA ASP A 65 -9.24 1.58 10.36
C ASP A 65 -10.71 1.70 9.90
N ASP A 66 -11.29 2.91 9.92
CA ASP A 66 -12.62 3.17 9.38
C ASP A 66 -12.71 2.87 7.87
N TYR A 67 -11.68 3.25 7.09
CA TYR A 67 -11.58 2.88 5.68
C TYR A 67 -11.49 1.36 5.49
N LEU A 68 -10.66 0.68 6.29
CA LEU A 68 -10.46 -0.77 6.15
C LEU A 68 -11.72 -1.57 6.53
N LYS A 69 -12.47 -1.13 7.54
CA LYS A 69 -13.77 -1.74 7.90
C LYS A 69 -14.80 -1.59 6.78
N LYS A 70 -14.83 -0.41 6.15
CA LYS A 70 -15.76 -0.14 5.06
C LYS A 70 -15.36 -0.86 3.76
N TRP A 71 -14.06 -1.03 3.52
CA TRP A 71 -13.50 -1.65 2.33
C TRP A 71 -12.41 -2.66 2.70
N PRO A 72 -12.78 -3.88 3.14
CA PRO A 72 -11.83 -4.87 3.66
C PRO A 72 -10.69 -5.24 2.71
N PHE A 73 -10.92 -5.20 1.40
CA PHE A 73 -9.90 -5.48 0.38
C PHE A 73 -8.68 -4.53 0.47
N LEU A 74 -8.83 -3.33 1.03
CA LEU A 74 -7.72 -2.41 1.22
C LEU A 74 -6.69 -2.96 2.21
N LYS A 75 -7.14 -3.75 3.20
CA LYS A 75 -6.26 -4.39 4.20
C LYS A 75 -5.35 -5.41 3.52
N ASP A 76 -5.89 -6.18 2.60
CA ASP A 76 -5.11 -7.14 1.81
C ASP A 76 -4.06 -6.41 0.96
N CYS A 77 -4.41 -5.28 0.35
CA CYS A 77 -3.47 -4.48 -0.43
C CYS A 77 -2.29 -3.94 0.40
N ILE A 78 -2.49 -3.61 1.68
CA ILE A 78 -1.40 -3.19 2.58
C ILE A 78 -0.40 -4.34 2.73
N PHE A 79 -0.89 -5.53 3.08
CA PHE A 79 -0.02 -6.67 3.36
C PHE A 79 0.62 -7.21 2.09
N GLN A 80 -0.11 -7.24 0.97
CA GLN A 80 0.45 -7.58 -0.34
C GLN A 80 1.55 -6.61 -0.78
N ALA A 81 1.48 -5.33 -0.40
CA ALA A 81 2.56 -4.39 -0.69
C ALA A 81 3.80 -4.68 0.17
N LEU A 82 3.62 -4.92 1.47
CA LEU A 82 4.72 -5.19 2.40
C LEU A 82 5.39 -6.55 2.16
N GLU A 83 4.69 -7.51 1.55
CA GLU A 83 5.19 -8.84 1.20
C GLU A 83 5.78 -8.92 -0.22
N ASP A 84 5.64 -7.86 -1.04
CA ASP A 84 6.10 -7.85 -2.44
C ASP A 84 7.60 -7.50 -2.54
N PRO A 85 8.45 -8.45 -2.97
CA PRO A 85 9.89 -8.22 -3.05
C PRO A 85 10.29 -7.15 -4.06
N GLU A 86 9.56 -7.04 -5.18
CA GLU A 86 9.86 -6.03 -6.21
C GLU A 86 9.46 -4.64 -5.73
N ALA A 87 8.35 -4.52 -4.99
CA ALA A 87 7.94 -3.25 -4.41
C ALA A 87 8.96 -2.75 -3.36
N LEU A 88 9.50 -3.66 -2.54
CA LEU A 88 10.58 -3.36 -1.58
C LEU A 88 11.87 -2.95 -2.31
N ASP A 89 12.24 -3.66 -3.38
CA ASP A 89 13.42 -3.33 -4.18
C ASP A 89 13.29 -2.00 -4.94
N ILE A 90 12.08 -1.61 -5.36
CA ILE A 90 11.83 -0.29 -5.93
C ILE A 90 11.91 0.79 -4.85
N TYR A 91 11.39 0.55 -3.65
CA TYR A 91 11.40 1.53 -2.57
C TYR A 91 12.81 1.78 -1.99
N ARG A 92 13.64 0.73 -1.89
CA ARG A 92 15.07 0.75 -1.48
C ARG A 92 15.40 1.26 -0.08
N LYS A 93 14.42 1.68 0.70
CA LYS A 93 14.62 2.31 2.01
C LYS A 93 14.10 1.48 3.19
N LEU A 94 13.34 0.42 2.90
CA LEU A 94 12.86 -0.54 3.87
C LEU A 94 13.24 -1.94 3.38
N ASP A 95 13.94 -2.69 4.22
CA ASP A 95 14.26 -4.08 3.95
C ASP A 95 13.11 -5.01 4.37
N ARG A 96 13.29 -6.31 4.15
CA ARG A 96 12.27 -7.32 4.46
C ARG A 96 11.99 -7.44 5.96
N GLU A 97 13.01 -7.23 6.79
CA GLU A 97 12.86 -7.27 8.25
C GLU A 97 12.01 -6.10 8.74
N GLY A 98 12.33 -4.88 8.31
CA GLY A 98 11.54 -3.69 8.61
C GLY A 98 10.12 -3.74 8.06
N ALA A 99 9.92 -4.36 6.88
CA ALA A 99 8.59 -4.64 6.36
C ALA A 99 7.81 -5.63 7.25
N GLY A 100 8.47 -6.68 7.76
CA GLY A 100 7.91 -7.62 8.72
C GLY A 100 7.48 -6.96 10.03
N ASP A 101 8.33 -6.09 10.58
CA ASP A 101 8.01 -5.30 11.77
C ASP A 101 6.79 -4.40 11.56
N LEU A 102 6.68 -3.79 10.38
CA LEU A 102 5.51 -3.01 9.99
C LEU A 102 4.24 -3.87 9.95
N VAL A 103 4.31 -5.08 9.39
CA VAL A 103 3.17 -6.01 9.37
C VAL A 103 2.70 -6.32 10.79
N VAL A 104 3.61 -6.66 11.69
CA VAL A 104 3.30 -6.98 13.09
C VAL A 104 2.64 -5.78 13.78
N ARG A 105 3.23 -4.58 13.64
CA ARG A 105 2.70 -3.34 14.20
C ARG A 105 1.29 -3.03 13.71
N LEU A 106 1.07 -3.14 12.40
CA LEU A 106 -0.23 -2.84 11.78
C LEU A 106 -1.30 -3.85 12.18
N ARG A 107 -0.97 -5.14 12.29
CA ARG A 107 -1.91 -6.16 12.80
C ARG A 107 -2.34 -5.91 14.24
N GLY A 108 -1.46 -5.37 15.09
CA GLY A 108 -1.81 -5.00 16.45
C GLY A 108 -2.62 -3.70 16.56
N SER A 109 -2.58 -2.85 15.53
CA SER A 109 -3.17 -1.50 15.56
C SER A 109 -4.50 -1.39 14.81
N LEU A 110 -4.71 -2.21 13.77
CA LEU A 110 -5.90 -2.20 12.92
C LEU A 110 -6.84 -3.33 13.36
N ARG A 111 -8.08 -3.01 13.76
CA ARG A 111 -9.04 -3.94 14.39
C ARG A 111 -10.13 -4.37 13.41
#